data_AF-A0A6N6RNR6-F1
#
_entry.id   AF-A0A6N6RNR6-F1
#
_cell.length_a   1.000
_cell.length_b   1.000
_cell.length_c   1.000
_cell.angle_alpha   90.00
_cell.angle_beta   90.00
_cell.angle_gamma   90.00
#
_symmetry.space_group_name_H-M   'P 1'
#
loop_
_entity.id
_entity.type
_entity.pdbx_description
1 polymer ?
#
loop_
_entity_poly.entity_id
_entity_poly.type
_entity_poly.pdbx_seq_one_letter_code
_entity_poly.pdbx_strand_id
1 'polypeptide(L)'
;MTESFLDKVTFRPAKKDECRTIARLYSVSSDGVADYLWTTLAGEGEDILNVGERRYSREDTPFSYRNCVVAESGGEVAGMIAAFPMTAPDEGSAHQVSDPVLAPYARLECYNSYYIAGMAVFPEYRGQGIGTRFLELAAGK
;
A
#
# COMPACT_ATOMS: atom_id res chain seq x y z
N MET A 1 -6.02 -31.59 -15.48
CA MET A 1 -5.90 -30.11 -15.46
C MET A 1 -4.84 -29.78 -14.44
N THR A 2 -3.80 -29.04 -14.83
CA THR A 2 -2.78 -28.54 -13.92
C THR A 2 -3.38 -27.41 -13.11
N GLU A 3 -3.30 -27.50 -11.79
CA GLU A 3 -3.71 -26.46 -10.85
C GLU A 3 -2.90 -25.18 -11.13
N SER A 4 -3.58 -24.03 -11.25
CA SER A 4 -2.92 -22.75 -11.50
C SER A 4 -2.17 -22.32 -10.24
N PHE A 5 -1.05 -21.60 -10.39
CA PHE A 5 -0.37 -21.00 -9.24
C PHE A 5 -1.34 -20.17 -8.38
N LEU A 6 -2.26 -19.47 -9.04
CA LEU A 6 -3.24 -18.60 -8.41
C LEU A 6 -4.22 -19.36 -7.48
N ASP A 7 -4.48 -20.64 -7.76
CA ASP A 7 -5.34 -21.48 -6.92
C ASP A 7 -4.70 -21.77 -5.54
N LYS A 8 -3.37 -21.56 -5.43
CA LYS A 8 -2.58 -21.73 -4.20
C LYS A 8 -2.35 -20.42 -3.45
N VAL A 9 -2.87 -19.31 -3.97
CA VAL A 9 -2.72 -17.97 -3.38
C VAL A 9 -3.97 -17.63 -2.58
N THR A 10 -3.79 -17.30 -1.30
CA THR A 10 -4.87 -16.80 -0.46
C THR A 10 -4.83 -15.27 -0.41
N PHE A 11 -5.91 -14.62 -0.81
CA PHE A 11 -6.07 -13.18 -0.66
C PHE A 11 -6.80 -12.88 0.64
N ARG A 12 -6.18 -12.10 1.53
CA ARG A 12 -6.72 -11.83 2.87
C ARG A 12 -6.33 -10.45 3.40
N PRO A 13 -7.03 -9.92 4.41
CA PRO A 13 -6.56 -8.75 5.14
C PRO A 13 -5.14 -8.96 5.68
N ALA A 14 -4.35 -7.88 5.66
CA ALA A 14 -3.02 -7.88 6.25
C ALA A 14 -3.08 -7.89 7.78
N LYS A 15 -2.02 -8.38 8.40
CA LYS A 15 -1.83 -8.43 9.86
C LYS A 15 -0.83 -7.35 10.28
N LYS A 16 -0.88 -6.98 11.56
CA LYS A 16 -0.02 -5.91 12.10
C LYS A 16 1.46 -6.27 12.08
N ASP A 17 1.80 -7.53 12.30
CA ASP A 17 3.16 -8.06 12.22
C ASP A 17 3.71 -8.11 10.77
N GLU A 18 2.87 -7.88 9.76
CA GLU A 18 3.27 -7.81 8.35
C GLU A 18 3.65 -6.38 7.92
N CYS A 19 3.59 -5.37 8.81
CA CYS A 19 3.85 -3.96 8.48
C CYS A 19 5.22 -3.72 7.82
N ARG A 20 6.25 -4.45 8.22
CA ARG A 20 7.58 -4.35 7.57
C ARG A 20 7.54 -4.82 6.11
N THR A 21 6.83 -5.92 5.85
CA THR A 21 6.66 -6.46 4.49
C THR A 21 5.77 -5.55 3.64
N ILE A 22 4.72 -4.99 4.24
CA ILE A 22 3.87 -3.96 3.60
C ILE A 22 4.72 -2.75 3.22
N ALA A 23 5.57 -2.24 4.11
CA ALA A 23 6.47 -1.14 3.81
C ALA A 23 7.40 -1.44 2.62
N ARG A 24 7.98 -2.65 2.55
CA ARG A 24 8.81 -3.07 1.41
C ARG A 24 8.04 -3.05 0.10
N LEU A 25 6.84 -3.64 0.07
CA LEU A 25 5.99 -3.66 -1.12
C LEU A 25 5.52 -2.26 -1.51
N TYR A 26 5.25 -1.40 -0.52
CA TYR A 26 4.81 -0.04 -0.79
C TYR A 26 5.94 0.82 -1.37
N SER A 27 7.16 0.68 -0.85
CA SER A 27 8.38 1.28 -1.42
C SER A 27 8.50 0.92 -2.90
N VAL A 28 8.38 -0.38 -3.24
CA VAL A 28 8.35 -0.87 -4.62
C VAL A 28 7.24 -0.22 -5.45
N SER A 29 6.01 -0.15 -4.94
CA SER A 29 4.88 0.42 -5.69
C SER A 29 4.99 1.94 -5.90
N SER A 30 5.70 2.62 -5.01
CA SER A 30 5.85 4.08 -5.03
C SER A 30 6.99 4.57 -5.90
N ASP A 31 7.84 3.66 -6.39
CA ASP A 31 9.04 3.94 -7.20
C ASP A 31 9.91 5.08 -6.62
N GLY A 32 10.13 5.03 -5.30
CA GLY A 32 10.98 5.97 -4.56
C GLY A 32 10.26 7.16 -3.92
N VAL A 33 8.98 7.40 -4.22
CA VAL A 33 8.22 8.52 -3.62
C VAL A 33 7.99 8.31 -2.12
N ALA A 34 7.65 7.08 -1.72
CA ALA A 34 7.50 6.76 -0.29
C ALA A 34 8.86 6.83 0.43
N ASP A 35 9.93 6.37 -0.22
CA ASP A 35 11.29 6.40 0.34
C ASP A 35 11.78 7.83 0.57
N TYR A 36 11.49 8.74 -0.37
CA TYR A 36 11.71 10.17 -0.20
C TYR A 36 10.99 10.69 1.04
N LEU A 37 9.67 10.47 1.14
CA LEU A 37 8.88 10.89 2.30
C LEU A 37 9.45 10.31 3.59
N TRP A 38 9.81 9.03 3.62
CA TRP A 38 10.36 8.40 4.81
C TRP A 38 11.72 8.97 5.21
N THR A 39 12.54 9.37 4.24
CA THR A 39 13.81 10.09 4.51
C THR A 39 13.57 11.42 5.22
N THR A 40 12.51 12.16 4.86
CA THR A 40 12.17 13.43 5.54
C THR A 40 11.66 13.26 6.97
N LEU A 41 11.25 12.04 7.34
CA LEU A 41 10.67 11.70 8.64
C LEU A 41 11.63 10.88 9.52
N ALA A 42 12.70 10.37 8.94
CA ALA A 42 13.68 9.54 9.62
C ALA A 42 14.46 10.36 10.65
N GLY A 43 14.70 9.76 11.82
CA GLY A 43 15.72 10.26 12.74
C GLY A 43 17.13 10.12 12.16
N GLU A 44 18.12 10.75 12.81
CA GLU A 44 19.52 10.63 12.41
C GLU A 44 19.96 9.15 12.37
N GLY A 45 20.40 8.69 11.20
CA GLY A 45 20.84 7.30 10.98
C GLY A 45 19.73 6.25 10.99
N GLU A 46 18.45 6.63 11.06
CA GLU A 46 17.34 5.69 11.03
C GLU A 46 17.17 5.06 9.63
N ASP A 47 17.03 3.74 9.58
CA ASP A 47 16.61 3.02 8.37
C ASP A 47 15.18 3.47 7.98
N ILE A 48 15.03 4.03 6.78
CA ILE A 48 13.75 4.50 6.27
C ILE A 48 12.68 3.41 6.23
N LEU A 49 13.07 2.13 6.18
CA LEU A 49 12.11 1.04 6.24
C LEU A 49 11.50 0.87 7.64
N ASN A 50 12.22 1.24 8.71
CA ASN A 50 11.64 1.32 10.06
C ASN A 50 10.59 2.44 10.14
N VAL A 51 10.81 3.55 9.43
CA VAL A 51 9.82 4.62 9.30
C VAL A 51 8.58 4.09 8.57
N GLY A 52 8.75 3.39 7.44
CA GLY A 52 7.65 2.77 6.70
C GLY A 52 6.84 1.79 7.55
N GLU A 53 7.51 0.89 8.27
CA GLU A 53 6.89 -0.07 9.20
C GLU A 53 6.08 0.64 10.30
N ARG A 54 6.67 1.66 10.94
CA ARG A 54 5.98 2.50 11.92
C ARG A 54 4.77 3.21 11.32
N ARG A 55 4.86 3.71 10.08
CA ARG A 55 3.74 4.38 9.42
C ARG A 55 2.57 3.44 9.18
N TYR A 56 2.82 2.24 8.66
CA TYR A 56 1.78 1.25 8.36
C TYR A 56 1.18 0.57 9.60
N SER A 57 1.90 0.57 10.72
CA SER A 57 1.38 0.03 12.00
C SER A 57 0.39 0.95 12.73
N ARG A 58 0.27 2.21 12.29
CA ARG A 58 -0.75 3.15 12.78
C ARG A 58 -2.14 2.72 12.34
N GLU A 59 -3.15 3.06 13.13
CA GLU A 59 -4.52 2.58 12.95
C GLU A 59 -5.54 3.73 12.79
N ASP A 60 -5.09 4.96 12.99
CA ASP A 60 -5.82 6.22 12.93
C ASP A 60 -5.61 6.98 11.61
N THR A 61 -5.11 6.29 10.58
CA THR A 61 -4.75 6.87 9.29
C THR A 61 -5.11 5.91 8.15
N PRO A 62 -5.46 6.42 6.95
CA PRO A 62 -5.70 5.56 5.79
C PRO A 62 -4.48 4.73 5.37
N PHE A 63 -3.26 5.24 5.58
CA PHE A 63 -2.01 4.50 5.33
C PHE A 63 -1.69 3.54 6.48
N SER A 64 -2.50 2.50 6.59
CA SER A 64 -2.48 1.49 7.65
C SER A 64 -2.54 0.08 7.06
N TYR A 65 -1.96 -0.89 7.76
CA TYR A 65 -2.12 -2.32 7.44
C TYR A 65 -3.60 -2.73 7.38
N ARG A 66 -4.49 -2.03 8.10
CA ARG A 66 -5.94 -2.29 8.08
C ARG A 66 -6.58 -2.07 6.71
N ASN A 67 -5.98 -1.25 5.86
CA ASN A 67 -6.43 -0.98 4.50
C ASN A 67 -5.62 -1.76 3.45
N CYS A 68 -4.87 -2.77 3.89
CA CYS A 68 -4.08 -3.64 3.01
C CYS A 68 -4.73 -5.01 2.88
N VAL A 69 -4.82 -5.50 1.64
CA VAL A 69 -5.04 -6.92 1.33
C VAL A 69 -3.72 -7.48 0.82
N VAL A 70 -3.33 -8.64 1.35
CA VAL A 70 -2.13 -9.36 0.91
C VAL A 70 -2.50 -10.62 0.14
N ALA A 71 -1.64 -10.98 -0.80
CA ALA A 71 -1.63 -12.29 -1.43
C ALA A 71 -0.62 -13.16 -0.68
N GLU A 72 -1.08 -14.21 -0.01
CA GLU A 72 -0.26 -15.17 0.70
C GLU A 72 -0.06 -16.43 -0.15
N SER A 73 1.19 -16.89 -0.27
CA SER A 73 1.56 -18.15 -0.91
C SER A 73 2.57 -18.87 -0.05
N GLY A 74 2.25 -20.11 0.37
CA GLY A 74 3.17 -20.91 1.19
C GLY A 74 3.50 -20.30 2.55
N GLY A 75 2.58 -19.54 3.16
CA GLY A 75 2.80 -18.84 4.43
C GLY A 75 3.50 -17.49 4.31
N GLU A 76 3.96 -17.11 3.12
CA GLU A 76 4.67 -15.86 2.86
C GLU A 76 3.82 -14.87 2.08
N VAL A 77 4.00 -13.57 2.35
CA VAL A 77 3.34 -12.51 1.59
C VAL A 77 4.03 -12.35 0.23
N ALA A 78 3.32 -12.68 -0.84
CA ALA A 78 3.75 -12.56 -2.23
C ALA A 78 3.52 -11.16 -2.83
N GLY A 79 2.51 -10.44 -2.34
CA GLY A 79 2.14 -9.12 -2.81
C GLY A 79 1.11 -8.43 -1.93
N MET A 80 0.84 -7.17 -2.20
CA MET A 80 -0.08 -6.33 -1.43
C MET A 80 -0.79 -5.32 -2.34
N ILE A 81 -2.03 -5.02 -2.01
CA ILE A 81 -2.76 -3.83 -2.42
C ILE A 81 -3.16 -3.03 -1.17
N ALA A 82 -2.80 -1.75 -1.15
CA ALA A 82 -3.24 -0.78 -0.16
C ALA A 82 -4.31 0.10 -0.81
N ALA A 83 -5.55 -0.02 -0.35
CA ALA A 83 -6.68 0.69 -0.93
C ALA A 83 -7.75 1.01 0.12
N PHE A 84 -8.36 2.18 0.01
CA PHE A 84 -9.36 2.67 0.97
C PHE A 84 -10.31 3.70 0.35
N PRO A 85 -11.52 3.90 0.93
CA PRO A 85 -12.40 4.98 0.51
C PRO A 85 -11.74 6.34 0.73
N MET A 86 -11.72 7.18 -0.29
CA MET A 86 -11.23 8.56 -0.21
C MET A 86 -12.42 9.50 -0.08
N THR A 87 -12.64 10.03 1.11
CA THR A 87 -13.71 11.01 1.38
C THR A 87 -13.20 12.43 1.20
N ALA A 88 -14.11 13.34 0.82
CA ALA A 88 -13.80 14.75 0.82
C ALA A 88 -13.46 15.23 2.25
N PRO A 89 -12.49 16.14 2.42
CA PRO A 89 -12.25 16.79 3.70
C PRO A 89 -13.48 17.62 4.10
N ASP A 90 -13.66 17.82 5.39
CA ASP A 90 -14.65 18.76 5.91
C ASP A 90 -14.36 20.18 5.39
N GLU A 91 -15.41 21.00 5.24
CA GLU A 91 -15.25 22.38 4.79
C GLU A 91 -14.26 23.12 5.71
N GLY A 92 -13.17 23.64 5.13
CA GLY A 92 -12.10 24.33 5.86
C GLY A 92 -10.98 23.45 6.43
N SER A 93 -11.06 22.12 6.30
CA SER A 93 -10.00 21.19 6.75
C SER A 93 -9.06 20.73 5.62
N ALA A 94 -9.23 21.25 4.40
CA ALA A 94 -8.36 20.93 3.27
C ALA A 94 -6.95 21.49 3.52
N HIS A 95 -6.03 20.61 3.91
CA HIS A 95 -4.64 20.98 4.11
C HIS A 95 -3.93 20.97 2.76
N GLN A 96 -3.36 22.12 2.39
CA GLN A 96 -2.51 22.20 1.21
C GLN A 96 -1.20 21.45 1.48
N VAL A 97 -0.89 20.44 0.67
CA VAL A 97 0.40 19.75 0.72
C VAL A 97 1.48 20.73 0.23
N SER A 98 2.32 21.19 1.16
CA SER A 98 3.35 22.19 0.92
C SER A 98 4.63 21.62 0.28
N ASP A 99 4.85 20.32 0.42
CA ASP A 99 5.98 19.61 -0.18
C ASP A 99 5.83 19.59 -1.71
N PRO A 100 6.79 20.13 -2.49
CA PRO A 100 6.68 20.22 -3.94
C PRO A 100 6.74 18.86 -4.65
N VAL A 101 7.33 17.82 -4.05
CA VAL A 101 7.34 16.45 -4.57
C VAL A 101 5.97 15.80 -4.40
N LEU A 102 5.29 16.08 -3.29
CA LEU A 102 4.00 15.47 -2.96
C LEU A 102 2.79 16.28 -3.47
N ALA A 103 2.94 17.59 -3.68
CA ALA A 103 1.86 18.46 -4.16
C ALA A 103 1.20 17.99 -5.48
N PRO A 104 1.91 17.44 -6.47
CA PRO A 104 1.28 16.86 -7.66
C PRO A 104 0.34 15.70 -7.35
N TYR A 105 0.70 14.82 -6.40
CA TYR A 105 -0.14 13.69 -6.00
C TYR A 105 -1.44 14.15 -5.36
N ALA A 106 -1.37 15.13 -4.46
CA ALA A 106 -2.55 15.72 -3.82
C ALA A 106 -3.53 16.34 -4.83
N ARG A 107 -3.03 16.95 -5.92
CA ARG A 107 -3.88 17.51 -6.98
C ARG A 107 -4.60 16.46 -7.83
N LEU A 108 -4.13 15.22 -7.82
CA LEU A 108 -4.72 14.10 -8.55
C LEU A 108 -5.74 13.31 -7.71
N GLU A 109 -5.90 13.67 -6.43
CA GLU A 109 -6.89 13.04 -5.56
C GLU A 109 -8.31 13.23 -6.11
N CYS A 110 -9.09 12.14 -6.07
CA CYS A 110 -10.47 12.11 -6.51
C CYS A 110 -11.34 11.67 -5.35
N TYR A 111 -12.04 12.62 -4.73
CA TYR A 111 -12.93 12.32 -3.61
C TYR A 111 -14.13 11.47 -4.03
N ASN A 112 -14.72 10.77 -3.07
CA ASN A 112 -15.81 9.81 -3.27
C ASN A 112 -15.41 8.66 -4.22
N SER A 113 -14.15 8.24 -4.17
CA SER A 113 -13.62 7.10 -4.90
C SER A 113 -13.07 6.03 -3.95
N TYR A 114 -12.85 4.83 -4.47
CA TYR A 114 -12.05 3.80 -3.80
C TYR A 114 -10.60 3.93 -4.28
N TYR A 115 -9.76 4.57 -3.48
CA TYR A 115 -8.42 4.96 -3.85
C TYR A 115 -7.44 3.81 -3.65
N ILE A 116 -6.81 3.36 -4.74
CA ILE A 116 -5.69 2.42 -4.70
C ILE A 116 -4.41 3.22 -4.52
N ALA A 117 -3.92 3.28 -3.29
CA ALA A 117 -2.75 4.06 -2.92
C ALA A 117 -1.44 3.39 -3.36
N GLY A 118 -1.38 2.06 -3.34
CA GLY A 118 -0.23 1.30 -3.79
C GLY A 118 -0.58 -0.16 -4.05
N MET A 119 0.07 -0.77 -5.04
CA MET A 119 -0.06 -2.18 -5.37
C MET A 119 1.26 -2.72 -5.88
N ALA A 120 1.74 -3.80 -5.29
CA ALA A 120 2.97 -4.46 -5.73
C ALA A 120 2.92 -5.97 -5.50
N VAL A 121 3.70 -6.68 -6.31
CA VAL A 121 3.98 -8.11 -6.18
C VAL A 121 5.49 -8.27 -6.21
N PHE A 122 6.03 -9.07 -5.28
CA PHE A 122 7.47 -9.37 -5.24
C PHE A 122 7.92 -10.06 -6.54
N PRO A 123 9.14 -9.79 -7.03
CA PRO A 123 9.61 -10.26 -8.33
C PRO A 123 9.38 -11.75 -8.61
N GLU A 124 9.56 -12.60 -7.60
CA GLU A 124 9.49 -14.06 -7.69
C GLU A 124 8.05 -14.57 -7.94
N TYR A 125 7.04 -13.74 -7.67
CA TYR A 125 5.62 -14.07 -7.79
C TYR A 125 4.92 -13.33 -8.96
N ARG A 126 5.66 -12.57 -9.76
CA ARG A 126 5.11 -11.81 -10.90
C ARG A 126 4.74 -12.73 -12.07
N GLY A 127 3.86 -12.25 -12.94
CA GLY A 127 3.38 -13.00 -14.11
C GLY A 127 2.39 -14.12 -13.80
N GLN A 128 1.95 -14.25 -12.53
CA GLN A 128 1.05 -15.32 -12.07
C GLN A 128 -0.42 -14.87 -11.89
N GLY A 129 -0.78 -13.66 -12.35
CA GLY A 129 -2.15 -13.14 -12.23
C GLY A 129 -2.55 -12.53 -10.88
N ILE A 130 -1.64 -12.48 -9.89
CA ILE A 130 -1.91 -11.87 -8.56
C ILE A 130 -2.41 -10.42 -8.69
N GLY A 131 -1.75 -9.60 -9.51
CA GLY A 131 -2.14 -8.19 -9.69
C GLY A 131 -3.55 -8.03 -10.24
N THR A 132 -3.95 -8.87 -11.21
CA THR A 132 -5.32 -8.88 -11.74
C THR A 132 -6.34 -9.18 -10.65
N ARG A 133 -6.07 -10.17 -9.80
CA ARG A 133 -6.96 -10.50 -8.67
C ARG A 133 -7.07 -9.38 -7.64
N PHE A 134 -5.98 -8.66 -7.37
CA PHE A 134 -6.07 -7.47 -6.50
C PHE A 134 -7.01 -6.41 -7.07
N LEU A 135 -6.93 -6.14 -8.37
CA LEU A 135 -7.82 -5.18 -9.03
C LEU A 135 -9.28 -5.65 -9.01
N GLU A 136 -9.55 -6.93 -9.25
CA GLU A 136 -10.90 -7.49 -9.13
C GLU A 136 -11.48 -7.33 -7.72
N LEU A 137 -10.66 -7.54 -6.68
CA LEU A 137 -11.07 -7.35 -5.28
C LEU A 137 -11.37 -5.88 -4.97
N ALA A 138 -10.60 -4.95 -5.54
CA ALA A 138 -10.81 -3.51 -5.35
C ALA A 138 -12.02 -2.99 -6.14
N ALA A 139 -12.32 -3.55 -7.31
CA ALA A 139 -13.45 -3.13 -8.14
C ALA A 139 -14.83 -3.42 -7.51
N GLY A 140 -14.90 -4.34 -6.55
CA GLY A 140 -16.12 -4.66 -5.80
C GLY A 140 -16.37 -3.78 -4.57
N LYS A 141 -15.69 -2.64 -4.43
CA LYS A 141 -15.74 -1.75 -3.27
C LYS A 141 -16.38 -0.41 -3.57
#